data_AF-A0A2J8KVC5-F1
#
_entry.id   AF-A0A2J8KVC5-F1
#
_cell.length_a   1.000
_cell.length_b   1.000
_cell.length_c   1.000
_cell.angle_alpha   90.00
_cell.angle_beta   90.00
_cell.angle_gamma   90.00
#
_symmetry.space_group_name_H-M   'P 1'
#
loop_
_entity.id
_entity.type
_entity.pdbx_description
1 polymer ?
#
loop_
_entity_poly.entity_id
_entity_poly.type
_entity_poly.pdbx_seq_one_letter_code
_entity_poly.pdbx_strand_id
1 'polypeptide(L)' 'DFCPPGHNTKKASYSGVSLFSNPVQYWEIQPSTFRCVYVRSAIQLGNYKKK' A
#
# COMPACT_ATOMS: atom_id res chain seq x y z
N ASP A 1 -7.86 -2.83 2.22
CA ASP A 1 -6.80 -3.65 2.84
C ASP A 1 -6.18 -4.53 1.76
N PHE A 2 -4.87 -4.43 1.52
CA PHE A 2 -4.18 -5.23 0.48
C PHE A 2 -3.87 -6.66 0.95
N CYS A 3 -4.17 -6.99 2.19
CA CYS A 3 -3.72 -8.23 2.78
C CYS A 3 -4.86 -9.26 2.85
N PRO A 4 -4.68 -10.46 2.27
CA PRO A 4 -5.71 -11.49 2.31
C PRO A 4 -6.08 -11.86 3.75
N PRO A 5 -7.34 -12.22 4.03
CA PRO A 5 -7.78 -12.64 5.37
C PRO A 5 -7.31 -14.06 5.78
N GLY A 6 -6.49 -14.74 4.96
CA GLY A 6 -6.10 -16.14 5.17
C GLY A 6 -4.75 -16.33 5.88
N HIS A 7 -4.74 -17.18 6.91
CA HIS A 7 -3.59 -17.56 7.75
C HIS A 7 -2.34 -18.09 7.01
N ASN A 8 -2.46 -18.50 5.74
CA ASN A 8 -1.38 -19.15 4.98
C ASN A 8 -1.28 -18.67 3.52
N THR A 9 -1.80 -17.48 3.21
CA THR A 9 -1.47 -16.88 1.93
C THR A 9 0.00 -16.49 2.00
N LYS A 10 0.86 -17.11 1.16
CA LYS A 10 2.27 -16.70 0.97
C LYS A 10 2.30 -15.20 1.14
N LYS A 11 3.02 -14.69 2.17
CA LYS A 11 3.20 -13.25 2.47
C LYS A 11 3.01 -12.53 1.15
N ALA A 12 1.87 -11.85 0.96
CA ALA A 12 1.56 -11.24 -0.33
C ALA A 12 2.64 -10.20 -0.55
N SER A 13 3.73 -10.63 -1.17
CA SER A 13 4.97 -9.89 -1.32
C SER A 13 4.71 -9.02 -2.51
N TYR A 14 3.85 -8.02 -2.31
CA TYR A 14 3.67 -6.96 -3.27
C TYR A 14 5.04 -6.37 -3.50
N SER A 15 5.63 -6.70 -4.64
CA SER A 15 6.89 -6.13 -5.10
C SER A 15 6.73 -4.62 -5.33
N GLY A 16 5.49 -4.18 -5.58
CA GLY A 16 5.10 -2.77 -5.66
C GLY A 16 3.58 -2.61 -5.48
N VAL A 17 3.17 -1.54 -4.81
CA VAL A 17 1.80 -1.03 -4.72
C VAL A 17 1.85 0.43 -5.16
N SER A 18 1.17 0.78 -6.26
CA SER A 18 1.11 2.16 -6.73
C SER A 18 -0.29 2.74 -6.53
N LEU A 19 -0.33 3.85 -5.82
CA LEU A 19 -1.51 4.67 -5.56
C LEU A 19 -1.33 6.07 -6.18
N PHE A 20 -0.50 6.16 -7.22
CA PHE A 20 -0.30 7.40 -7.95
C PHE A 20 -1.57 7.82 -8.68
N SER A 21 -1.89 9.12 -8.68
CA SER A 21 -3.13 9.66 -9.25
C SER A 21 -4.43 9.10 -8.65
N ASN A 22 -4.37 8.50 -7.46
CA ASN A 22 -5.57 8.14 -6.72
C ASN A 22 -6.18 9.41 -6.09
N PRO A 23 -7.51 9.63 -6.17
CA PRO A 23 -8.15 10.75 -5.48
C PRO A 23 -8.02 10.66 -3.96
N VAL A 24 -7.81 9.46 -3.42
CA VAL A 24 -7.60 9.21 -2.00
C VAL A 24 -6.20 9.69 -1.59
N GLN A 25 -6.17 10.55 -0.58
CA GLN A 25 -4.93 11.10 -0.05
C GLN A 25 -4.21 10.10 0.85
N TYR A 26 -2.89 10.20 0.96
CA TYR A 26 -2.11 9.24 1.75
C TYR A 26 -2.50 9.22 3.24
N TRP A 27 -2.97 10.34 3.79
CA TRP A 27 -3.40 10.45 5.19
C TRP A 27 -4.79 9.84 5.44
N GLU A 28 -5.56 9.55 4.39
CA GLU A 28 -6.85 8.87 4.49
C GLU A 28 -6.69 7.34 4.50
N ILE A 29 -5.49 6.85 4.19
CA ILE A 29 -5.21 5.42 4.08
C ILE A 29 -4.70 4.90 5.43
N GLN A 30 -5.43 3.98 6.04
CA GLN A 30 -5.00 3.35 7.29
C GLN A 30 -3.73 2.51 7.06
N PRO A 31 -2.73 2.58 7.95
CA PRO A 31 -1.51 1.78 7.85
C PRO A 31 -1.76 0.26 7.80
N SER A 32 -2.83 -0.22 8.44
CA SER A 32 -3.26 -1.63 8.44
C SER A 32 -3.51 -2.18 7.02
N THR A 33 -3.82 -1.29 6.07
CA THR A 33 -4.01 -1.61 4.65
C THR A 33 -2.75 -2.19 4.00
N PHE A 34 -1.56 -1.90 4.53
CA PHE A 34 -0.29 -2.37 4.01
C PHE A 34 0.40 -3.39 4.94
N ARG A 35 -0.32 -4.01 5.90
CA ARG A 35 0.29 -4.88 6.94
C ARG A 35 1.15 -6.04 6.40
N CYS A 36 0.90 -6.47 5.17
CA CYS A 36 1.58 -7.56 4.47
C CYS A 36 2.64 -7.06 3.47
N VAL A 37 2.80 -5.75 3.30
CA VAL A 37 3.84 -5.15 2.48
C VAL A 37 5.04 -4.85 3.37
N TYR A 38 6.04 -5.73 3.31
CA TYR A 38 7.22 -5.65 4.18
C TYR A 38 8.27 -4.65 3.69
N VAL A 39 8.19 -4.25 2.42
CA VAL A 39 9.15 -3.33 1.80
C VAL A 39 8.49 -1.96 1.66
N ARG A 40 8.88 -0.98 2.47
CA ARG A 40 8.25 0.35 2.46
C ARG A 40 8.42 1.07 1.12
N SER A 41 9.55 0.89 0.44
CA SER A 41 9.79 1.43 -0.91
C SER A 41 8.95 0.77 -2.00
N ALA A 42 8.30 -0.37 -1.72
CA ALA A 42 7.31 -0.95 -2.62
C ALA A 42 6.01 -0.13 -2.63
N ILE A 43 5.76 0.70 -1.62
CA ILE A 43 4.54 1.51 -1.52
C ILE A 43 4.79 2.88 -2.17
N GLN A 44 4.20 3.09 -3.34
CA GLN A 44 4.26 4.34 -4.09
C GLN A 44 2.96 5.12 -3.89
N LEU A 45 2.91 5.96 -2.87
CA LEU A 45 1.80 6.88 -2.63
C LEU A 45 1.97 8.10 -3.54
N GLY A 46 0.99 8.38 -4.39
CA GLY A 46 0.96 9.65 -5.10
C GLY A 46 0.83 10.80 -4.11
N ASN A 47 1.64 11.84 -4.32
CA ASN A 47 1.56 13.19 -3.71
C ASN A 47 2.54 13.50 -2.57
N TYR A 48 3.83 13.64 -2.92
CA TYR A 48 4.70 14.60 -2.23
C TYR A 48 4.68 16.01 -2.86
N LYS A 49 4.27 16.21 -4.13
CA LYS A 49 4.05 17.53 -4.76
C LYS A 49 3.56 17.36 -6.21
N LYS A 50 2.30 17.69 -6.49
CA LYS A 50 1.93 18.30 -7.77
C LYS A 50 1.35 19.66 -7.42
N LYS A 51 2.19 20.69 -7.57
CA LYS A 51 1.77 22.09 -7.63
C LYS A 51 1.56 22.42 -9.09
#